data_AF-A0A948SNS5-F1
#
_entry.id   AF-A0A948SNS5-F1
#
_cell.length_a   1.000
_cell.length_b   1.000
_cell.length_c   1.000
_cell.angle_alpha   90.00
_cell.angle_beta   90.00
_cell.angle_gamma   90.00
#
_symmetry.space_group_name_H-M   'P 1'
#
loop_
_entity.id
_entity.type
_entity.pdbx_description
1 polymer ?
#
loop_
_entity_poly.entity_id
_entity_poly.type
_entity_poly.pdbx_seq_one_letter_code
_entity_poly.pdbx_strand_id
1 'polypeptide(L)'
;MKGFEMIKGWARELVDIMLLFIAIGVLVQIIFGSDSTTYFGKITNNLMTFINQLGNGGFVGLIALLIIIGIFNKRAMTQQG
;
A
#
# COMPACT_ATOMS: atom_id res chain seq x y z
N MET A 1 -9.07 -29.81 5.99
CA MET A 1 -8.99 -28.34 6.10
C MET A 1 -7.80 -27.81 6.92
N LYS A 2 -6.88 -28.65 7.45
CA LYS A 2 -5.71 -28.18 8.23
C LYS A 2 -4.52 -27.70 7.38
N GLY A 3 -4.30 -28.32 6.22
CA GLY A 3 -3.17 -27.98 5.34
C GLY A 3 -3.26 -26.57 4.73
N PHE A 4 -4.47 -26.13 4.36
CA PHE A 4 -4.67 -24.79 3.81
C PHE A 4 -4.40 -23.68 4.84
N GLU A 5 -4.86 -23.85 6.08
CA GLU A 5 -4.59 -22.90 7.18
C GLU A 5 -3.09 -22.83 7.51
N MET A 6 -2.39 -23.97 7.47
CA MET A 6 -0.94 -24.02 7.67
C MET A 6 -0.17 -23.29 6.56
N ILE A 7 -0.53 -23.51 5.30
CA ILE A 7 0.08 -22.81 4.15
C ILE A 7 -0.21 -21.32 4.21
N LYS A 8 -1.43 -20.92 4.59
CA LYS A 8 -1.82 -19.52 4.72
C LYS A 8 -1.06 -18.81 5.86
N GLY A 9 -0.84 -19.50 6.99
CA GLY A 9 -0.01 -19.01 8.08
C GLY A 9 1.42 -18.76 7.63
N TRP A 10 2.04 -19.76 6.99
CA TRP A 10 3.40 -19.65 6.48
C TRP A 10 3.56 -18.56 5.42
N ALA A 11 2.60 -18.45 4.49
CA ALA A 11 2.62 -17.40 3.47
C ALA A 11 2.52 -15.99 4.08
N ARG A 12 1.73 -15.82 5.16
CA ARG A 12 1.64 -14.55 5.87
C ARG A 12 2.97 -14.19 6.52
N GLU A 13 3.57 -15.13 7.25
CA GLU A 13 4.87 -14.90 7.89
C GLU A 13 5.96 -14.59 6.87
N LEU A 14 5.96 -15.29 5.72
CA LEU A 14 6.88 -15.00 4.63
C LEU A 14 6.68 -13.59 4.07
N VAL A 15 5.43 -13.16 3.87
CA VAL A 15 5.12 -11.80 3.42
C VAL A 15 5.60 -10.77 4.44
N ASP A 16 5.37 -10.99 5.73
CA ASP A 16 5.82 -10.08 6.79
C ASP A 16 7.35 -9.93 6.79
N ILE A 17 8.07 -11.04 6.60
CA ILE A 17 9.53 -11.03 6.46
C ILE A 17 9.95 -10.24 5.21
N MET A 18 9.33 -10.50 4.06
CA MET A 18 9.65 -9.80 2.81
C MET A 18 9.35 -8.30 2.88
N LEU A 19 8.30 -7.90 3.59
CA LEU A 19 7.98 -6.50 3.86
C LEU A 19 9.06 -5.84 4.73
N LEU A 20 9.56 -6.54 5.76
CA LEU A 20 10.67 -6.06 6.57
C LEU A 20 11.94 -5.85 5.72
N PHE A 21 12.24 -6.78 4.80
CA PHE A 21 13.36 -6.65 3.87
C PHE A 21 13.21 -5.45 2.93
N ILE A 22 12.00 -5.19 2.41
CA ILE A 22 11.73 -3.99 1.61
C ILE A 22 11.98 -2.73 2.44
N ALA A 23 11.49 -2.68 3.68
CA ALA A 23 11.69 -1.54 4.57
C ALA A 23 13.19 -1.27 4.83
N ILE A 24 13.97 -2.32 5.10
CA ILE A 24 15.43 -2.19 5.26
C ILE A 24 16.09 -1.70 3.97
N GLY A 25 15.70 -2.22 2.81
CA GLY A 25 16.24 -1.79 1.52
C GLY A 25 16.01 -0.30 1.23
N VAL A 26 14.81 0.19 1.55
CA VAL A 26 14.47 1.62 1.45
C VAL A 26 15.37 2.46 2.37
N LEU A 27 15.56 2.04 3.63
CA LEU A 27 16.42 2.75 4.58
C LEU A 27 17.88 2.79 4.14
N VAL A 28 18.42 1.68 3.67
CA VAL A 28 19.80 1.59 3.16
C VAL A 28 20.00 2.54 1.99
N GLN A 29 19.06 2.60 1.05
CA GLN A 29 19.14 3.54 -0.07
C GLN A 29 19.07 5.00 0.38
N ILE A 30 18.27 5.33 1.38
CA ILE A 30 18.16 6.70 1.92
C ILE A 30 19.49 7.12 2.56
N ILE A 31 20.13 6.23 3.32
CA ILE A 31 21.36 6.53 4.07
C ILE A 31 22.58 6.62 3.15
N PHE A 32 22.74 5.67 2.23
CA PHE A 32 23.95 5.54 1.41
C PHE A 32 23.79 6.09 -0.02
N GLY A 33 22.60 6.55 -0.39
CA GLY A 33 22.29 7.06 -1.73
C GLY A 33 22.10 5.96 -2.78
N SER A 34 21.51 6.33 -3.92
CA SER A 34 21.20 5.43 -5.04
C SER A 34 22.44 4.85 -5.72
N ASP A 35 23.53 5.61 -5.72
CA ASP A 35 24.71 5.33 -6.54
C ASP A 35 25.54 4.18 -5.96
N SER A 36 25.49 3.99 -4.64
CA SER A 36 26.21 2.93 -3.91
C SER A 36 25.34 1.70 -3.60
N THR A 37 24.03 1.73 -3.89
CA THR A 37 23.07 0.73 -3.40
C THR A 37 22.29 0.03 -4.52
N THR A 38 22.87 -0.19 -5.69
CA THR A 38 22.21 -0.64 -6.94
C THR A 38 21.12 -1.73 -6.78
N TYR A 39 21.27 -2.71 -5.89
CA TYR A 39 20.25 -3.74 -5.63
C TYR A 39 19.06 -3.22 -4.80
N PHE A 40 19.32 -2.52 -3.69
CA PHE A 40 18.29 -1.88 -2.86
C PHE A 40 17.63 -0.68 -3.56
N GLY A 41 18.44 0.02 -4.37
CA GLY A 41 18.08 1.02 -5.37
C GLY A 41 16.86 0.65 -6.21
N LYS A 42 16.89 -0.56 -6.76
CA LYS A 42 15.82 -1.09 -7.63
C LYS A 42 14.53 -1.39 -6.85
N ILE A 43 14.64 -1.89 -5.62
CA ILE A 43 13.48 -2.22 -4.77
C ILE A 43 12.71 -0.94 -4.44
N THR A 44 13.40 0.08 -3.95
CA THR A 44 12.78 1.36 -3.62
C THR A 44 12.27 2.07 -4.88
N ASN A 45 12.97 1.98 -6.01
CA ASN A 45 12.49 2.58 -7.26
C ASN A 45 11.19 1.92 -7.76
N ASN A 46 11.09 0.60 -7.67
CA ASN A 46 9.85 -0.12 -7.99
C ASN A 46 8.70 0.29 -7.06
N LEU A 47 8.99 0.44 -5.75
CA LEU A 47 8.02 0.92 -4.76
C LEU A 47 7.57 2.36 -5.05
N MET A 48 8.51 3.28 -5.31
CA MET A 48 8.22 4.67 -5.63
C MET A 48 7.43 4.80 -6.94
N THR A 49 7.75 3.98 -7.95
CA THR A 49 6.98 3.91 -9.20
C THR A 49 5.55 3.46 -8.94
N PHE A 50 5.36 2.44 -8.10
CA PHE A 50 4.02 1.97 -7.73
C PHE A 50 3.24 3.04 -6.95
N ILE A 51 3.87 3.72 -5.98
CA ILE A 51 3.27 4.83 -5.24
C ILE A 51 2.88 5.98 -6.17
N ASN A 52 3.77 6.34 -7.10
CA ASN A 52 3.48 7.38 -8.07
C ASN A 52 2.34 6.96 -9.01
N GLN A 53 2.26 5.68 -9.40
CA GLN A 53 1.12 5.15 -10.15
C GLN A 53 -0.20 5.23 -9.38
N LEU A 54 -0.19 5.03 -8.06
CA LEU A 54 -1.37 5.26 -7.19
C LEU A 54 -1.75 6.74 -7.09
N GLY A 55 -0.76 7.64 -7.06
CA GLY A 55 -0.96 9.08 -6.96
C GLY A 55 -1.36 9.76 -8.28
N ASN A 56 -0.89 9.24 -9.43
CA ASN A 56 -1.09 9.88 -10.73
C ASN A 56 -2.51 9.73 -11.28
N GLY A 57 -3.25 8.72 -10.85
CA GLY A 57 -4.57 8.39 -11.40
C GLY A 57 -5.64 8.35 -10.33
N GLY A 58 -6.32 9.45 -10.04
CA GLY A 58 -7.75 9.40 -9.64
C GLY A 58 -8.15 8.65 -8.36
N PHE A 59 -7.25 7.99 -7.62
CA PHE A 59 -7.57 7.27 -6.37
C PHE A 59 -8.09 8.23 -5.31
N VAL A 60 -7.47 9.41 -5.21
CA VAL A 60 -7.88 10.51 -4.34
C VAL A 60 -9.17 11.18 -4.82
N GLY A 61 -9.40 11.26 -6.14
CA GLY A 61 -10.63 11.82 -6.69
C GLY A 61 -11.87 10.95 -6.43
N LEU A 62 -11.71 9.62 -6.43
CA LEU A 62 -12.79 8.67 -6.17
C LEU A 62 -13.10 8.54 -4.68
N ILE A 63 -12.09 8.56 -3.81
CA ILE A 63 -12.30 8.66 -2.36
C ILE A 63 -13.11 9.93 -2.03
N ALA A 64 -12.81 11.06 -2.70
CA ALA A 64 -13.55 12.30 -2.53
C ALA A 64 -15.03 12.19 -2.97
N LEU A 65 -15.31 11.52 -4.09
CA LEU A 65 -16.69 11.31 -4.56
C LEU A 65 -17.50 10.41 -3.62
N LEU A 66 -16.89 9.34 -3.11
CA LEU A 66 -17.53 8.42 -2.15
C LEU A 66 -17.92 9.12 -0.84
N ILE A 67 -17.09 10.04 -0.37
CA ILE A 67 -17.36 10.84 0.82
C ILE A 67 -18.53 11.81 0.57
N ILE A 68 -18.59 12.43 -0.62
CA ILE A 68 -19.67 13.35 -1.00
C ILE A 68 -21.02 12.61 -1.02
N ILE A 69 -21.09 11.45 -1.67
CA ILE A 69 -22.32 10.63 -1.74
C ILE A 69 -22.72 10.13 -0.36
N GLY A 70 -21.75 9.71 0.46
CA GLY A 70 -21.99 9.29 1.85
C GLY A 70 -22.67 10.38 2.69
N ILE A 71 -22.26 11.64 2.54
CA ILE A 71 -22.85 12.78 3.25
C ILE A 71 -24.26 13.10 2.71
N PHE A 72 -24.45 13.04 1.38
CA PHE A 72 -25.75 13.30 0.77
C PHE A 72 -26.81 12.27 1.21
N ASN A 73 -26.48 10.99 1.20
CA ASN A 73 -27.39 9.92 1.62
C ASN A 73 -27.76 10.02 3.10
N LYS A 74 -26.81 10.39 3.96
CA LYS A 74 -27.07 10.59 5.39
C LYS A 74 -28.08 11.73 5.63
N ARG A 75 -28.00 12.82 4.86
CA ARG A 75 -28.94 13.96 4.96
C ARG A 75 -30.33 13.65 4.44
N ALA A 76 -30.43 12.79 3.43
CA ALA A 76 -31.72 12.32 2.90
C ALA A 76 -32.45 11.44 3.93
N MET A 77 -31.73 10.61 4.69
CA MET A 77 -32.30 9.74 5.72
C MET A 77 -32.79 10.52 6.96
N THR A 78 -32.13 11.61 7.35
CA THR A 78 -32.54 12.46 8.48
C THR A 78 -33.76 13.35 8.22
N GLN A 79 -34.30 13.39 6.99
CA GLN A 79 -35.51 14.18 6.67
C GLN A 79 -36.79 13.33 6.64
N GLN A 80 -36.71 12.03 6.96
CA GLN A 80 -37.87 11.12 7.06
C GLN A 80 -38.16 10.65 8.49
N GLY A 81 -37.67 11.37 9.51
CA GLY A 81 -37.99 11.16 10.93
C GLY A 81 -38.64 12.40 11.50
#